data_AF-A0A2I0HET3-F1
#
_entry.id   AF-A0A2I0HET3-F1
#
_cell.length_a   1.000
_cell.length_b   1.000
_cell.length_c   1.000
_cell.angle_alpha   90.00
_cell.angle_beta   90.00
_cell.angle_gamma   90.00
#
_symmetry.space_group_name_H-M   'P 1'
#
loop_
_entity.id
_entity.type
_entity.pdbx_description
1 polymer ?
#
loop_
_entity_poly.entity_id
_entity_poly.type
_entity_poly.pdbx_seq_one_letter_code
_entity_poly.pdbx_strand_id
1 'polypeptide(L)' 'EEELNRYGELYVQRHPNLKVKVVDGSSLAVAVVLNTIPKDTKQILLRGNLTKVSYAIAFALSRKGIE' A
#
# COMPACT_ATOMS: atom_id res chain seq x y z
N GLU A 1 -14.95 -5.70 -4.26
CA GLU A 1 -13.51 -5.94 -4.41
C GLU A 1 -12.89 -4.71 -5.03
N GLU A 2 -11.72 -4.30 -4.58
CA GLU A 2 -10.90 -3.38 -5.32
C GLU A 2 -10.49 -4.10 -6.63
N GLU A 3 -11.39 -4.12 -7.63
CA GLU A 3 -11.02 -4.29 -9.04
C GLU A 3 -10.26 -3.03 -9.46
N LEU A 4 -9.13 -2.86 -8.78
CA LEU A 4 -8.09 -1.93 -9.12
C LEU A 4 -7.63 -2.37 -10.48
N ASN A 5 -7.37 -1.38 -11.31
CA ASN A 5 -6.71 -1.47 -12.57
C ASN A 5 -5.28 -2.09 -12.48
N ARG A 6 -5.02 -3.12 -11.65
CA ARG A 6 -3.74 -3.78 -11.41
C ARG A 6 -2.57 -2.79 -11.41
N TYR A 7 -2.62 -1.78 -10.53
CA TYR A 7 -1.62 -0.73 -10.38
C TYR A 7 -1.47 0.24 -11.58
N GLY A 8 -2.50 0.39 -12.42
CA GLY A 8 -2.49 1.23 -13.61
C GLY A 8 -2.38 0.47 -14.95
N GLU A 9 -2.55 -0.85 -14.95
CA GLU A 9 -2.39 -1.74 -16.10
C GLU A 9 -3.17 -1.31 -17.35
N LEU A 10 -4.46 -1.02 -17.25
CA LEU A 10 -5.30 -0.53 -18.35
C LEU A 10 -4.76 0.78 -18.94
N TYR A 11 -4.16 1.65 -18.11
CA TYR A 11 -3.55 2.87 -18.63
C TYR A 11 -2.31 2.54 -19.45
N VAL A 12 -1.49 1.60 -18.98
CA VAL A 12 -0.32 1.09 -19.70
C VAL A 12 -0.73 0.41 -21.00
N GLN A 13 -1.76 -0.44 -20.98
CA GLN A 13 -2.31 -1.11 -22.17
C GLN A 13 -2.80 -0.10 -23.22
N ARG A 14 -3.44 1.00 -22.79
CA ARG A 14 -3.93 2.06 -23.69
C ARG A 14 -2.81 2.96 -24.24
N HIS A 15 -1.63 2.97 -23.61
CA HIS A 15 -0.52 3.84 -23.98
C HIS A 15 0.79 3.03 -24.09
N PRO A 16 0.93 2.16 -25.10
CA PRO A 16 2.07 1.24 -25.21
C PRO A 16 3.43 1.94 -25.38
N ASN A 17 3.44 3.20 -25.83
CA ASN A 17 4.65 3.99 -26.03
C ASN A 17 5.08 4.80 -24.79
N LEU A 18 4.51 4.52 -23.62
CA LEU A 18 4.87 5.21 -22.38
C LEU A 18 6.36 4.98 -22.07
N LYS A 19 7.11 6.07 -21.91
CA LYS A 19 8.54 6.02 -21.52
C LYS A 19 8.76 6.04 -20.01
N VAL A 20 7.68 6.00 -19.24
CA VAL A 20 7.69 6.08 -17.78
C VAL A 20 6.85 4.94 -17.21
N LYS A 21 7.13 4.52 -15.98
CA LYS A 21 6.34 3.49 -15.30
C LYS A 21 5.18 4.14 -14.57
N VAL A 22 3.97 3.64 -14.78
CA VAL A 22 2.78 4.02 -14.01
C VAL A 22 2.64 3.10 -12.81
N VAL A 23 2.35 3.69 -11.66
CA VAL A 23 2.08 2.98 -10.41
C VAL A 23 0.96 3.72 -9.66
N ASP A 24 0.19 3.00 -8.85
CA ASP A 24 -0.93 3.57 -8.08
C ASP A 24 -0.52 4.22 -6.75
N GLY A 25 0.77 4.16 -6.40
CA GLY A 25 1.32 4.77 -5.17
C GLY A 25 1.03 4.01 -3.88
N SER A 26 0.36 2.86 -3.91
CA SER A 26 -0.02 2.10 -2.70
C SER A 26 1.19 1.76 -1.82
N SER A 27 2.29 1.29 -2.43
CA SER A 27 3.51 0.94 -1.69
C SER A 27 4.17 2.14 -1.03
N LEU A 28 4.13 3.32 -1.67
CA LEU A 28 4.65 4.55 -1.07
C LEU A 28 3.81 4.96 0.14
N ALA A 29 2.48 4.91 0.03
CA ALA A 29 1.58 5.19 1.15
C ALA A 29 1.86 4.26 2.35
N VAL A 30 2.01 2.95 2.10
CA VAL A 30 2.40 1.97 3.13
C VAL A 30 3.73 2.35 3.79
N ALA A 31 4.76 2.66 2.99
CA ALA A 31 6.08 2.99 3.50
C ALA A 31 6.09 4.26 4.36
N VAL A 32 5.35 5.30 3.93
CA VAL A 32 5.20 6.54 4.70
C VAL A 32 4.58 6.23 6.06
N VAL A 33 3.45 5.52 6.11
CA VAL A 33 2.79 5.15 7.36
C VAL A 33 3.75 4.38 8.28
N LEU A 34 4.41 3.33 7.77
CA LEU A 34 5.34 2.53 8.57
C LEU A 34 6.52 3.32 9.13
N ASN A 35 7.00 4.33 8.40
CA ASN A 35 8.11 5.18 8.82
C ASN A 35 7.68 6.28 9.82
N THR A 36 6.38 6.57 9.93
CA THR A 36 5.86 7.51 10.92
C THR A 36 5.60 6.89 12.29
N ILE A 37 5.54 5.55 12.38
CA ILE A 37 5.28 4.84 13.63
C ILE A 37 6.53 4.94 14.55
N PRO A 38 6.38 5.34 15.83
CA PRO A 38 7.48 5.36 16.79
C PRO A 38 8.15 3.99 16.96
N LYS A 39 9.48 3.96 17.10
CA LYS A 39 10.30 2.73 17.07
C LYS A 39 9.90 1.67 18.11
N ASP A 40 9.37 2.09 19.25
CA ASP A 40 9.04 1.20 20.38
C ASP A 40 7.55 0.81 20.45
N THR A 41 6.78 1.15 19.41
CA THR A 41 5.36 0.77 19.30
C THR A 41 5.19 -0.74 19.32
N LYS A 42 4.37 -1.25 20.25
CA LYS A 42 4.04 -2.69 20.34
C LYS A 42 2.68 -3.05 19.80
N GLN A 43 1.73 -2.12 19.90
CA GLN A 43 0.35 -2.32 19.49
C GLN A 43 -0.16 -1.12 18.71
N ILE A 44 -1.00 -1.37 17.73
CA ILE A 44 -1.67 -0.37 16.91
C ILE A 44 -3.13 -0.75 16.68
N LEU A 45 -3.98 0.25 16.46
CA LEU A 45 -5.36 0.03 16.08
C LEU A 45 -5.58 0.54 14.65
N LEU A 46 -5.78 -0.39 13.70
CA LEU A 46 -6.20 -0.04 12.35
C LEU A 46 -7.71 0.24 12.34
N ARG A 47 -8.10 1.46 11.95
CA ARG A 47 -9.49 1.93 11.90
C ARG A 47 -9.87 2.30 10.46
N GLY A 48 -11.16 2.17 10.14
CA GLY A 48 -11.73 2.50 8.84
C GLY A 48 -11.96 1.27 7.96
N ASN A 49 -12.11 1.50 6.66
CA ASN A 49 -12.40 0.45 5.69
C ASN A 49 -11.17 -0.40 5.37
N LEU A 50 -11.38 -1.69 5.15
CA LEU A 50 -10.34 -2.60 4.70
C LEU A 50 -10.11 -2.41 3.19
N THR A 51 -8.92 -1.92 2.84
CA THR A 51 -8.44 -1.66 1.48
C THR A 51 -7.15 -2.41 1.23
N LYS A 52 -6.69 -2.51 -0.03
CA LYS A 52 -5.37 -3.05 -0.34
C LYS A 52 -4.24 -2.41 0.47
N VAL A 53 -4.31 -1.10 0.71
CA VAL A 53 -3.32 -0.38 1.52
C VAL A 53 -3.40 -0.81 2.98
N SER A 54 -4.60 -0.92 3.57
CA SER A 54 -4.72 -1.33 4.98
C SER A 54 -4.24 -2.77 5.20
N TYR A 55 -4.53 -3.68 4.26
CA TYR A 55 -4.01 -5.05 4.32
C TYR A 55 -2.48 -5.08 4.21
N ALA A 56 -1.88 -4.29 3.32
CA ALA A 56 -0.43 -4.21 3.18
C ALA A 56 0.24 -3.62 4.44
N ILE A 57 -0.38 -2.63 5.07
CA ILE A 57 0.04 -2.05 6.35
C ILE A 57 0.01 -3.13 7.45
N ALA A 58 -1.14 -3.78 7.64
CA ALA A 58 -1.32 -4.84 8.63
C ALA A 58 -0.28 -5.95 8.46
N PHE A 59 -0.11 -6.45 7.22
CA PHE A 59 0.86 -7.49 6.90
C PHE A 59 2.30 -7.07 7.24
N ALA A 60 2.69 -5.84 6.90
CA ALA A 60 4.03 -5.34 7.20
C ALA A 60 4.28 -5.19 8.72
N LEU A 61 3.26 -4.83 9.49
CA LEU A 61 3.33 -4.66 10.94
C LEU A 61 3.39 -6.00 11.66
N SER A 62 2.57 -6.97 11.25
CA SER A 62 2.65 -8.34 11.77
C SER A 62 4.02 -8.96 11.54
N ARG A 63 4.65 -8.72 10.38
CA ARG A 63 6.03 -9.17 10.11
C ARG A 63 7.09 -8.52 11.01
N LYS A 64 6.80 -7.34 11.58
CA LYS A 64 7.65 -6.65 12.55
C LYS A 64 7.34 -7.06 14.00
N GLY A 65 6.37 -7.95 14.23
CA GLY A 65 5.92 -8.31 15.57
C GLY A 65 5.20 -7.17 16.29
N ILE A 66 4.60 -6.25 15.52
CA ILE A 66 3.73 -5.19 16.05
C ILE A 66 2.30 -5.69 15.84
N GLU A 67 1.54 -5.77 16.93
CA GLU A 67 0.18 -6.30 16.97
C GLU A 67 -0.88 -5.25 16.65
#